data_AF-A0A9P3IGN8-F1
#
_entry.id   AF-A0A9P3IGN8-F1
#
_cell.length_a   1.000
_cell.length_b   1.000
_cell.length_c   1.000
_cell.angle_alpha   90.00
_cell.angle_beta   90.00
_cell.angle_gamma   90.00
#
_symmetry.space_group_name_H-M   'P 1'
#
loop_
_entity.id
_entity.type
_entity.pdbx_description
1 polymer ?
#
loop_
_entity_poly.entity_id
_entity_poly.type
_entity_poly.pdbx_seq_one_letter_code
_entity_poly.pdbx_strand_id
1 'polypeptide(L)'
;GRSSKAAFEALKIFLMSPPVLRIADPERPFEVITDASDIAIGGVLMQDFGNGLQPIARDGVYYLRSGTDRIWVPRYRLLRELLIQEVHNSNLSGHFGVDKTLKALQRFYYWPDMVTDVQRYVAACPICQRMKSSHQRPTGLLQPLEPPQRPWQHVTMDFVTGLPARPSGNDAVLVVVDRLTKMAHFAPCRTTITAEETARLFISTVVRLHGIPAAIISDRDPKFTSKFWQDTWARYGTRL
;
A
#
# COMPACT_ATOMS: atom_id res chain seq x y z
N GLY A 1 11.64 17.07 39.21
CA GLY A 1 10.27 17.24 39.76
C GLY A 1 9.64 18.58 39.45
N ARG A 2 10.27 19.72 39.79
CA ARG A 2 9.73 21.08 39.49
C ARG A 2 10.46 21.83 38.36
N SER A 3 11.74 21.56 38.10
CA SER A 3 12.51 22.29 37.06
C SER A 3 12.14 21.94 35.62
N SER A 4 11.75 20.68 35.33
CA SER A 4 11.37 20.27 33.97
C SER A 4 10.00 20.81 33.53
N LYS A 5 9.08 21.03 34.47
CA LYS A 5 7.80 21.71 34.19
C LYS A 5 8.01 23.21 33.98
N ALA A 6 8.90 23.83 34.76
CA ALA A 6 9.29 25.22 34.56
C ALA A 6 9.99 25.45 33.22
N ALA A 7 10.88 24.53 32.81
CA ALA A 7 11.54 24.59 31.51
C ALA A 7 10.56 24.41 30.33
N PHE A 8 9.59 23.50 30.45
CA PHE A 8 8.55 23.29 29.43
C PHE A 8 7.62 24.51 29.29
N GLU A 9 7.18 25.09 30.41
CA GLU A 9 6.37 26.31 30.38
C GLU A 9 7.17 27.53 29.91
N ALA A 10 8.46 27.64 30.25
CA ALA A 10 9.33 28.69 29.72
C ALA A 10 9.50 28.58 28.19
N LEU A 11 9.64 27.36 27.67
CA LEU A 11 9.74 27.11 26.22
C LEU A 11 8.43 27.44 25.50
N LYS A 12 7.30 27.12 26.14
CA LYS A 12 5.95 27.44 25.64
C LYS A 12 5.71 28.95 25.62
N ILE A 13 6.16 29.66 26.65
CA ILE A 13 6.15 31.13 26.69
C ILE A 13 7.06 31.69 25.60
N PHE A 14 8.30 31.21 25.44
CA PHE A 14 9.22 31.67 24.39
C PHE A 14 8.70 31.46 22.95
N LEU A 15 7.96 30.36 22.72
CA LEU A 15 7.33 30.07 21.42
C LEU A 15 6.03 30.86 21.19
N MET A 16 5.44 31.43 22.25
CA MET A 16 4.20 32.21 22.21
C MET A 16 4.40 33.71 22.45
N SER A 17 5.59 34.13 22.87
CA SER A 17 5.93 35.55 23.05
C SER A 17 6.73 36.07 21.86
N PRO A 18 6.35 37.21 21.27
CA PRO A 18 7.01 37.80 20.12
C PRO A 18 8.52 38.02 20.32
N PRO A 19 9.32 38.05 19.22
CA PRO A 19 8.93 37.82 17.84
C PRO A 19 9.62 36.55 17.30
N VAL A 20 8.96 35.40 17.40
CA VAL A 20 9.34 34.21 16.64
C VAL A 20 8.41 34.17 15.42
N LEU A 21 8.96 34.50 14.24
CA LEU A 21 8.34 34.55 12.91
C LEU A 21 7.53 35.84 12.62
N ARG A 22 8.18 36.81 11.96
CA ARG A 22 7.48 37.92 11.31
C ARG A 22 7.04 37.51 9.89
N ILE A 23 5.86 37.99 9.50
CA ILE A 23 5.35 37.89 8.13
C ILE A 23 6.21 38.77 7.23
N ALA A 24 6.57 38.26 6.04
CA ALA A 24 7.36 38.99 5.06
C ALA A 24 6.65 40.29 4.60
N ASP A 25 7.38 41.39 4.55
CA ASP A 25 6.93 42.68 4.05
C ASP A 25 7.50 42.91 2.63
N PRO A 26 6.69 42.87 1.56
CA PRO A 26 7.19 42.95 0.19
C PRO A 26 7.81 44.31 -0.17
N GLU A 27 7.53 45.36 0.60
CA GLU A 27 8.08 46.70 0.38
C GLU A 27 9.48 46.90 0.99
N ARG A 28 9.99 45.87 1.69
CA ARG A 28 11.32 45.90 2.32
C ARG A 28 12.33 45.03 1.57
N PRO A 29 13.63 45.39 1.58
CA PRO A 29 14.66 44.58 0.97
C PRO A 29 14.75 43.21 1.65
N PHE A 30 14.98 42.18 0.83
CA PHE A 30 15.19 40.81 1.26
C PHE A 30 16.69 40.51 1.28
N GLU A 31 17.17 39.95 2.38
CA GLU A 31 18.53 39.42 2.47
C GLU A 31 18.49 37.89 2.46
N VAL A 32 19.25 37.29 1.53
CA VAL A 32 19.37 35.84 1.41
C VAL A 32 20.67 35.42 2.05
N ILE A 33 20.57 34.71 3.18
CA ILE A 33 21.74 34.06 3.78
C ILE A 33 21.76 32.63 3.27
N THR A 34 22.81 32.27 2.55
CA THR A 34 22.98 30.90 2.04
C THR A 34 24.12 30.20 2.74
N ASP A 35 23.96 28.91 3.00
CA ASP A 35 25.05 28.00 3.30
C ASP A 35 25.11 26.94 2.19
N ALA A 36 26.32 26.47 1.89
CA ALA A 36 26.51 25.45 0.87
C ALA A 36 27.39 24.34 1.46
N SER A 37 26.98 23.10 1.19
CA SER A 37 27.76 21.88 1.41
C SER A 37 27.91 21.15 0.07
N ASP A 38 28.82 20.18 0.02
CA ASP A 38 29.06 19.34 -1.17
C ASP A 38 27.81 18.58 -1.67
N ILE A 39 26.72 18.56 -0.88
CA ILE A 39 25.50 17.78 -1.14
C ILE A 39 24.27 18.68 -1.29
N ALA A 40 24.27 19.90 -0.75
CA ALA A 40 23.11 20.80 -0.77
C ALA A 40 23.48 22.26 -0.52
N ILE A 41 22.67 23.16 -1.08
CA ILE A 41 22.67 24.59 -0.76
C ILE A 41 21.41 24.90 0.05
N GLY A 42 21.58 25.45 1.25
CA GLY A 42 20.53 25.99 2.10
C GLY A 42 20.45 27.51 1.97
N GLY A 43 19.26 28.07 2.15
CA GLY A 43 19.02 29.51 2.11
C GLY A 43 17.94 29.91 3.09
N VAL A 44 18.21 30.93 3.91
CA VAL A 44 17.25 31.57 4.81
C VAL A 44 16.98 32.98 4.32
N LEU A 45 15.70 33.33 4.17
CA LEU A 45 15.25 34.68 3.88
C LEU A 45 15.14 35.48 5.17
N MET A 46 15.80 36.64 5.20
CA MET A 46 15.84 37.56 6.33
C MET A 46 15.35 38.94 5.88
N GLN A 47 14.69 39.68 6.78
CA GLN A 47 14.43 41.11 6.62
C GLN A 47 14.75 41.86 7.91
N ASP A 48 15.22 43.10 7.81
CA ASP A 48 15.41 43.98 8.96
C ASP A 48 14.12 44.79 9.23
N PHE A 49 13.61 44.69 10.45
CA PHE A 49 12.44 45.43 10.92
C PHE A 49 12.78 46.59 11.86
N GLY A 50 14.04 47.01 11.91
CA GLY A 50 14.56 48.06 12.81
C GLY A 50 15.22 47.51 14.08
N ASN A 51 15.49 46.20 14.11
CA ASN A 51 16.11 45.49 15.24
C ASN A 51 17.08 44.39 14.77
N GLY A 52 17.66 44.56 13.57
CA GLY A 52 18.57 43.63 12.93
C GLY A 52 17.85 42.60 12.07
N LEU A 53 18.63 41.79 11.36
CA LEU A 53 18.10 40.78 10.45
C LEU A 53 17.32 39.70 11.20
N GLN A 54 16.07 39.50 10.79
CA GLN A 54 15.19 38.48 11.34
C GLN A 54 14.68 37.53 10.26
N PRO A 55 14.54 36.24 10.57
CA PRO A 55 13.99 35.28 9.63
C PRO A 55 12.53 35.60 9.36
N ILE A 56 12.18 35.68 8.09
CA ILE A 56 10.82 35.98 7.65
C ILE A 56 10.11 34.74 7.14
N ALA A 57 8.86 34.59 7.55
CA ALA A 57 7.96 33.60 6.98
C ALA A 57 7.28 34.23 5.76
N ARG A 58 7.53 33.67 4.57
CA ARG A 58 6.62 33.80 3.43
C ARG A 58 5.85 32.50 3.31
N ASP A 59 4.64 32.48 3.86
CA ASP A 59 3.75 31.31 3.88
C ASP A 59 4.41 29.97 4.22
N GLY A 60 5.38 29.97 5.15
CA GLY A 60 5.83 28.79 5.92
C GLY A 60 6.22 27.49 5.19
N VAL A 61 6.38 27.49 3.85
CA VAL A 61 6.45 26.26 3.06
C VAL A 61 7.67 26.29 2.13
N TYR A 62 8.62 25.40 2.37
CA TYR A 62 9.74 25.15 1.46
C TYR A 62 9.25 24.23 0.32
N TYR A 63 9.10 24.78 -0.89
CA TYR A 63 8.81 23.99 -2.09
C TYR A 63 10.10 23.48 -2.73
N LEU A 64 10.14 22.20 -3.08
CA LEU A 64 11.25 21.63 -3.85
C LEU A 64 10.95 21.82 -5.35
N ARG A 65 11.67 22.72 -6.04
CA ARG A 65 11.52 22.88 -7.51
C ARG A 65 12.25 21.76 -8.25
N SER A 66 11.62 20.59 -8.30
CA SER A 66 11.96 19.49 -9.21
C SER A 66 10.69 18.86 -9.75
N GLY A 67 9.94 19.62 -10.55
CA GLY A 67 8.78 19.13 -11.33
C GLY A 67 7.53 18.71 -10.53
N THR A 68 7.55 18.77 -9.20
CA THR A 68 6.40 18.48 -8.33
C THR A 68 6.33 19.49 -7.20
N ASP A 69 5.19 20.16 -7.02
CA ASP A 69 4.94 21.14 -5.93
C ASP A 69 4.77 20.42 -4.58
N ARG A 70 5.88 19.90 -4.03
CA ARG A 70 5.89 19.20 -2.74
C ARG A 70 6.57 20.04 -1.66
N ILE A 71 6.01 19.98 -0.46
CA ILE A 71 6.48 20.64 0.75
C ILE A 71 7.59 19.81 1.38
N TRP A 72 8.78 20.39 1.52
CA TRP A 72 9.86 19.75 2.26
C TRP A 72 9.61 19.82 3.77
N VAL A 73 9.69 18.67 4.45
CA VAL A 73 9.46 18.57 5.89
C VAL A 73 10.81 18.43 6.61
N PRO A 74 11.17 19.36 7.53
CA PRO A 74 12.43 19.31 8.25
C PRO A 74 12.58 18.04 9.09
N ARG A 75 13.81 17.77 9.53
CA ARG A 75 14.14 16.60 10.38
C ARG A 75 13.66 16.80 11.82
N TYR A 76 12.35 17.04 11.97
CA TYR A 76 11.68 17.17 13.25
C TYR A 76 10.74 15.98 13.44
N ARG A 77 11.14 15.07 14.35
CA ARG A 77 10.50 13.77 14.53
C ARG A 77 8.99 13.87 14.79
N LEU A 78 8.58 14.76 15.69
CA LEU A 78 7.18 14.92 16.09
C LEU A 78 6.31 15.36 14.92
N LEU A 79 6.77 16.30 14.10
CA LEU A 79 6.01 16.76 12.93
C LEU A 79 5.85 15.65 11.88
N ARG A 80 6.91 14.90 11.59
CA ARG A 80 6.84 13.76 10.66
C ARG A 80 5.88 12.68 11.18
N GLU A 81 5.96 12.35 12.47
CA GLU A 81 5.05 11.37 13.10
C GLU A 81 3.60 11.83 13.05
N LEU A 82 3.30 13.11 13.29
CA LEU A 82 1.95 13.67 13.19
C LEU A 82 1.39 13.59 11.76
N LEU A 83 2.21 13.91 10.75
CA LEU A 83 1.80 13.78 9.35
C LEU A 83 1.51 12.33 8.97
N ILE A 84 2.38 11.40 9.39
CA ILE A 84 2.17 9.97 9.15
C ILE A 84 0.90 9.50 9.89
N GLN A 85 0.70 9.94 11.13
CA GLN A 85 -0.47 9.62 11.94
C GLN A 85 -1.77 10.05 11.26
N GLU A 86 -1.84 11.28 10.77
CA GLU A 86 -3.05 11.83 10.14
C GLU A 86 -3.45 11.00 8.91
N VAL A 87 -2.48 10.66 8.07
CA VAL A 87 -2.72 9.84 6.88
C VAL A 87 -3.03 8.39 7.23
N HIS A 88 -2.33 7.81 8.21
CA HIS A 88 -2.49 6.42 8.59
C HIS A 88 -3.81 6.17 9.35
N ASN A 89 -4.16 7.05 10.29
CA ASN A 89 -5.28 6.88 11.23
C ASN A 89 -6.57 7.61 10.83
N SER A 90 -6.59 8.38 9.74
CA SER A 90 -7.82 9.08 9.35
C SER A 90 -9.00 8.10 9.18
N ASN A 91 -10.20 8.52 9.61
CA ASN A 91 -11.41 7.69 9.61
C ASN A 91 -11.78 7.11 8.22
N LEU A 92 -11.32 7.72 7.14
CA LEU A 92 -11.48 7.24 5.75
C LEU A 92 -10.37 6.27 5.31
N SER A 93 -9.24 6.26 6.00
CA SER A 93 -8.01 5.55 5.61
C SER A 93 -7.83 4.19 6.26
N GLY A 94 -8.64 3.84 7.27
CA GLY A 94 -8.74 2.47 7.79
C GLY A 94 -7.39 1.80 8.08
N HIS A 95 -6.44 2.52 8.66
CA HIS A 95 -5.07 2.04 8.88
C HIS A 95 -4.33 1.63 7.59
N PHE A 96 -4.11 2.59 6.69
CA PHE A 96 -3.36 2.34 5.46
C PHE A 96 -2.01 1.65 5.71
N GLY A 97 -1.75 0.59 4.94
CA GLY A 97 -0.43 -0.02 4.86
C GLY A 97 0.61 0.95 4.28
N VAL A 98 1.89 0.58 4.42
CA VAL A 98 3.05 1.42 4.07
C VAL A 98 2.90 2.11 2.71
N ASP A 99 2.57 1.38 1.66
CA ASP A 99 2.50 1.93 0.29
C ASP A 99 1.41 2.99 0.12
N LYS A 100 0.23 2.77 0.72
CA LYS A 100 -0.90 3.72 0.62
C LYS A 100 -0.60 4.99 1.43
N THR A 101 -0.06 4.82 2.63
CA THR A 101 0.37 5.95 3.48
C THR A 101 1.46 6.77 2.80
N LEU A 102 2.46 6.11 2.21
CA LEU A 102 3.54 6.76 1.48
C LEU A 102 3.02 7.54 0.26
N LYS A 103 2.19 6.90 -0.58
CA LYS A 103 1.61 7.55 -1.77
C LYS A 103 0.76 8.77 -1.41
N ALA A 104 -0.02 8.70 -0.33
CA ALA A 104 -0.85 9.82 0.11
C ALA A 104 0.01 10.99 0.61
N LEU A 105 1.03 10.71 1.43
CA LEU A 105 1.96 11.73 1.90
C LEU A 105 2.77 12.37 0.76
N GLN A 106 3.24 11.57 -0.20
CA GLN A 106 4.04 12.03 -1.35
C GLN A 106 3.28 12.95 -2.32
N ARG A 107 1.95 13.08 -2.18
CA ARG A 107 1.18 14.08 -2.95
C ARG A 107 1.54 15.51 -2.55
N PHE A 108 1.82 15.74 -1.27
CA PHE A 108 1.98 17.08 -0.70
C PHE A 108 3.32 17.28 0.00
N TYR A 109 3.95 16.21 0.49
CA TYR A 109 5.14 16.31 1.34
C TYR A 109 6.31 15.51 0.79
N TYR A 110 7.50 15.92 1.20
CA TYR A 110 8.75 15.20 0.94
C TYR A 110 9.74 15.38 2.09
N TRP A 111 10.46 14.32 2.44
CA TRP A 111 11.66 14.41 3.26
C TRP A 111 12.59 13.21 3.00
N PRO A 112 13.91 13.33 3.27
CA PRO A 112 14.82 12.20 3.21
C PRO A 112 14.42 11.11 4.22
N ASP A 113 14.46 9.85 3.79
CA ASP A 113 14.09 8.65 4.57
C ASP A 113 12.61 8.50 4.91
N MET A 114 11.72 9.18 4.19
CA MET A 114 10.28 9.10 4.37
C MET A 114 9.73 7.67 4.31
N VAL A 115 10.29 6.81 3.45
CA VAL A 115 9.92 5.38 3.39
C VAL A 115 10.20 4.68 4.71
N THR A 116 11.40 4.88 5.25
CA THR A 116 11.84 4.27 6.51
C THR A 116 10.99 4.74 7.69
N ASP A 117 10.68 6.04 7.75
CA ASP A 117 9.84 6.61 8.82
C ASP A 117 8.41 6.07 8.76
N VAL A 118 7.81 5.96 7.57
CA VAL A 118 6.47 5.38 7.39
C VAL A 118 6.46 3.89 7.75
N GLN A 119 7.45 3.12 7.32
CA GLN A 119 7.58 1.70 7.67
C GLN A 119 7.67 1.51 9.19
N ARG A 120 8.52 2.29 9.86
CA ARG A 120 8.69 2.24 11.31
C ARG A 120 7.39 2.56 12.03
N TYR A 121 6.66 3.58 11.58
CA TYR A 121 5.39 3.99 12.19
C TYR A 121 4.32 2.90 12.04
N VAL A 122 4.10 2.40 10.81
CA VAL A 122 3.09 1.36 10.54
C VAL A 122 3.43 0.06 11.27
N ALA A 123 4.71 -0.31 11.37
CA ALA A 123 5.15 -1.46 12.14
C ALA A 123 4.86 -1.32 13.64
N ALA A 124 4.96 -0.11 14.19
CA ALA A 124 4.64 0.18 15.59
C ALA A 124 3.13 0.31 15.88
N CYS A 125 2.26 0.34 14.86
CA CYS A 125 0.82 0.57 15.05
C CYS A 125 0.12 -0.64 15.70
N PRO A 126 -0.43 -0.52 16.93
CA PRO A 126 -1.02 -1.65 17.65
C PRO A 126 -2.28 -2.20 16.97
N ILE A 127 -3.03 -1.36 16.25
CA ILE A 127 -4.24 -1.78 15.54
C ILE A 127 -3.87 -2.62 14.32
N CYS A 128 -2.87 -2.17 13.55
CA CYS A 128 -2.32 -2.96 12.44
C CYS A 128 -1.76 -4.29 12.93
N GLN A 129 -0.97 -4.30 14.01
CA GLN A 129 -0.37 -5.53 14.53
C GLN A 129 -1.39 -6.54 15.04
N ARG A 130 -2.51 -6.07 15.62
CA ARG A 130 -3.60 -6.95 16.08
C ARG A 130 -4.46 -7.49 14.94
N MET A 131 -4.72 -6.68 13.91
CA MET A 131 -5.53 -7.09 12.75
C MET A 131 -4.76 -7.92 11.74
N LYS A 132 -3.44 -7.75 11.67
CA LYS A 132 -2.57 -8.49 10.75
C LYS A 132 -2.39 -9.91 11.30
N SER A 133 -3.34 -10.80 11.01
CA SER A 133 -3.13 -12.22 11.24
C SER A 133 -1.87 -12.66 10.49
N SER A 134 -0.91 -13.22 11.22
CA SER A 134 0.25 -13.85 10.61
C SER A 134 -0.21 -15.10 9.86
N HIS A 135 -0.29 -15.03 8.53
CA HIS A 135 -0.47 -16.19 7.66
C HIS A 135 0.85 -16.68 7.04
N GLN A 136 2.00 -16.11 7.42
CA GLN A 136 3.27 -16.50 6.84
C GLN A 136 4.01 -17.51 7.73
N ARG A 137 3.84 -18.80 7.42
CA ARG A 137 4.92 -19.78 7.59
C ARG A 137 6.12 -19.30 6.73
N PRO A 138 7.38 -19.59 7.11
CA PRO A 138 8.53 -19.20 6.28
C PRO A 138 8.27 -19.67 4.86
N THR A 139 8.17 -18.70 3.95
CA THR A 139 7.94 -18.98 2.54
C THR A 139 9.23 -19.63 2.05
N GLY A 140 9.19 -20.94 1.82
CA GLY A 140 10.23 -21.59 1.02
C GLY A 140 10.43 -20.78 -0.26
N LEU A 141 11.64 -20.79 -0.81
CA LEU A 141 11.97 -20.09 -2.06
C LEU A 141 10.79 -20.27 -3.04
N LEU A 142 10.13 -19.16 -3.41
CA LEU A 142 9.09 -19.17 -4.41
C LEU A 142 9.76 -19.78 -5.65
N GLN A 143 9.42 -21.03 -5.99
CA GLN A 143 9.78 -21.57 -7.30
C GLN A 143 8.83 -20.91 -8.30
N PRO A 144 9.31 -19.94 -9.10
CA PRO A 144 8.46 -19.36 -10.12
C PRO A 144 8.12 -20.48 -11.11
N LEU A 145 6.82 -20.80 -11.21
CA LEU A 145 6.33 -21.71 -12.23
C LEU A 145 6.68 -21.13 -13.60
N GLU A 146 7.32 -21.94 -14.43
CA GLU A 146 7.75 -21.54 -15.78
C GLU A 146 6.62 -20.83 -16.54
N PRO A 147 6.93 -19.74 -17.24
CA PRO A 147 5.93 -19.02 -18.01
C PRO A 147 5.36 -19.94 -19.10
N PRO A 148 4.02 -19.98 -19.27
CA PRO A 148 3.40 -20.74 -20.36
C PRO A 148 3.87 -20.20 -21.72
N GLN A 149 4.10 -21.10 -22.67
CA GLN A 149 4.56 -20.80 -24.03
C GLN A 149 3.41 -20.69 -25.04
N ARG A 150 2.24 -21.25 -24.71
CA ARG A 150 1.03 -21.16 -25.54
C ARG A 150 -0.22 -20.84 -24.69
N PRO A 151 -1.25 -20.21 -25.28
CA PRO A 151 -2.53 -19.98 -24.61
C PRO A 151 -3.10 -21.28 -24.05
N TRP A 152 -3.73 -21.21 -22.88
CA TRP A 152 -4.39 -22.32 -22.20
C TRP A 152 -3.47 -23.47 -21.78
N GLN A 153 -2.15 -23.28 -21.84
CA GLN A 153 -1.19 -24.27 -21.33
C GLN A 153 -1.21 -24.32 -19.81
N HIS A 154 -1.13 -23.17 -19.14
CA HIS A 154 -1.18 -23.06 -17.69
C HIS A 154 -2.38 -22.19 -17.31
N VAL A 155 -3.27 -22.72 -16.48
CA VAL A 155 -4.45 -21.98 -16.01
C VAL A 155 -4.44 -21.83 -14.49
N THR A 156 -5.04 -20.77 -14.00
CA THR A 156 -5.36 -20.60 -12.58
C THR A 156 -6.85 -20.78 -12.37
N MET A 157 -7.24 -21.45 -11.29
CA MET A 157 -8.63 -21.76 -10.98
C MET A 157 -8.94 -21.35 -9.53
N ASP A 158 -10.07 -20.65 -9.35
CA ASP A 158 -10.50 -20.07 -8.08
C ASP A 158 -12.04 -20.06 -7.98
N PHE A 159 -12.58 -19.98 -6.75
CA PHE A 159 -14.01 -19.83 -6.48
C PHE A 159 -14.32 -18.47 -5.87
N VAL A 160 -15.16 -17.70 -6.57
CA VAL A 160 -15.77 -16.50 -5.99
C VAL A 160 -17.04 -16.91 -5.26
N THR A 161 -17.00 -16.87 -3.94
CA THR A 161 -18.12 -17.23 -3.05
C THR A 161 -18.79 -16.00 -2.41
N GLY A 162 -19.92 -16.20 -1.74
CA GLY A 162 -20.64 -15.12 -1.03
C GLY A 162 -21.49 -14.25 -1.96
N LEU A 163 -21.85 -14.77 -3.13
CA LEU A 163 -22.74 -14.10 -4.05
C LEU A 163 -24.20 -14.28 -3.61
N PRO A 164 -25.10 -13.34 -3.93
CA PRO A 164 -26.53 -13.50 -3.65
C PRO A 164 -27.05 -14.78 -4.32
N ALA A 165 -27.72 -15.62 -3.54
CA ALA A 165 -28.31 -16.84 -4.06
C ALA A 165 -29.36 -16.51 -5.13
N ARG A 166 -29.18 -17.04 -6.34
CA ARG A 166 -30.19 -16.95 -7.40
C ARG A 166 -31.30 -17.99 -7.21
N PRO A 167 -32.47 -17.83 -7.84
CA PRO A 167 -33.52 -18.86 -7.83
C PRO A 167 -33.05 -20.24 -8.33
N SER A 168 -32.00 -20.29 -9.16
CA SER A 168 -31.34 -21.52 -9.60
C SER A 168 -30.51 -22.23 -8.50
N GLY A 169 -30.38 -21.60 -7.33
CA GLY A 169 -29.60 -22.07 -6.18
C GLY A 169 -28.09 -21.90 -6.32
N ASN A 170 -27.60 -21.10 -7.28
CA ASN A 170 -26.17 -20.80 -7.43
C ASN A 170 -25.81 -19.55 -6.59
N ASP A 171 -24.79 -19.68 -5.75
CA ASP A 171 -24.27 -18.68 -4.81
C ASP A 171 -22.73 -18.50 -4.92
N ALA A 172 -22.10 -19.15 -5.91
CA ALA A 172 -20.68 -19.04 -6.22
C ALA A 172 -20.42 -19.03 -7.74
N VAL A 173 -19.20 -18.66 -8.13
CA VAL A 173 -18.72 -18.74 -9.51
C VAL A 173 -17.32 -19.37 -9.51
N LEU A 174 -17.16 -20.43 -10.30
CA LEU A 174 -15.85 -20.97 -10.67
C LEU A 174 -15.23 -20.04 -11.72
N VAL A 175 -14.04 -19.54 -11.41
CA VAL A 175 -13.25 -18.67 -12.29
C VAL A 175 -12.03 -19.44 -12.76
N VAL A 176 -11.84 -19.51 -14.08
CA VAL A 176 -10.64 -20.11 -14.67
C VAL A 176 -9.98 -19.09 -15.57
N VAL A 177 -8.71 -18.78 -15.30
CA VAL A 177 -7.95 -17.75 -16.02
C VAL A 177 -6.74 -18.38 -16.69
N ASP A 178 -6.57 -18.12 -17.98
CA ASP A 178 -5.35 -18.47 -18.70
C ASP A 178 -4.19 -17.56 -18.25
N ARG A 179 -3.06 -18.16 -17.87
CA ARG A 179 -1.93 -17.39 -17.34
C ARG A 179 -1.23 -16.53 -18.40
N LEU A 180 -1.30 -16.90 -19.68
CA LEU A 180 -0.63 -16.18 -20.76
C LEU A 180 -1.47 -14.99 -21.24
N THR A 181 -2.66 -15.26 -21.75
CA THR A 181 -3.55 -14.27 -22.37
C THR A 181 -4.39 -13.48 -21.37
N LYS A 182 -4.49 -13.96 -20.12
CA LYS A 182 -5.40 -13.44 -19.08
C LYS A 182 -6.89 -13.56 -19.42
N MET A 183 -7.25 -14.33 -20.46
CA MET A 183 -8.64 -14.66 -20.77
C MET A 183 -9.23 -15.48 -19.61
N ALA A 184 -10.47 -15.17 -19.23
CA ALA A 184 -11.15 -15.79 -18.11
C ALA A 184 -12.49 -16.42 -18.52
N HIS A 185 -12.78 -17.56 -17.93
CA HIS A 185 -14.09 -18.23 -17.96
C HIS A 185 -14.76 -18.16 -16.60
N PHE A 186 -16.05 -17.90 -16.60
CA PHE A 186 -16.88 -17.78 -15.40
C PHE A 186 -18.02 -18.79 -15.48
N ALA A 187 -18.03 -19.78 -14.60
CA ALA A 187 -19.05 -20.80 -14.55
C ALA A 187 -19.82 -20.72 -13.23
N PRO A 188 -21.13 -20.47 -13.24
CA PRO A 188 -21.92 -20.36 -12.02
C PRO A 188 -22.01 -21.73 -11.33
N CYS A 189 -21.86 -21.74 -10.00
CA CYS A 189 -21.88 -22.94 -9.19
C CYS A 189 -22.42 -22.66 -7.78
N ARG A 190 -22.36 -23.67 -6.92
CA ARG A 190 -22.71 -23.58 -5.51
C ARG A 190 -21.47 -23.57 -4.65
N THR A 191 -21.48 -22.88 -3.52
CA THR A 191 -20.46 -22.98 -2.48
C THR A 191 -20.30 -24.42 -1.98
N THR A 192 -21.38 -25.21 -2.04
CA THR A 192 -21.41 -26.64 -1.69
C THR A 192 -20.99 -27.58 -2.81
N ILE A 193 -20.55 -27.08 -3.96
CA ILE A 193 -20.14 -27.92 -5.11
C ILE A 193 -19.07 -28.94 -4.69
N THR A 194 -19.24 -30.17 -5.16
CA THR A 194 -18.30 -31.28 -4.91
C THR A 194 -17.12 -31.25 -5.89
N ALA A 195 -16.05 -31.97 -5.57
CA ALA A 195 -14.90 -32.13 -6.46
C ALA A 195 -15.30 -32.68 -7.83
N GLU A 196 -16.16 -33.71 -7.85
CA GLU A 196 -16.61 -34.35 -9.08
C GLU A 196 -17.44 -33.39 -9.95
N GLU A 197 -18.37 -32.64 -9.35
CA GLU A 197 -19.15 -31.63 -10.05
C GLU A 197 -18.27 -30.49 -10.58
N THR A 198 -17.27 -30.09 -9.80
CA THR A 198 -16.28 -29.10 -10.22
C THR A 198 -15.49 -29.59 -11.43
N ALA A 199 -15.08 -30.86 -11.45
CA ALA A 199 -14.38 -31.46 -12.59
C ALA A 199 -15.26 -31.43 -13.85
N ARG A 200 -16.54 -31.80 -13.73
CA ARG A 200 -17.50 -31.70 -14.86
C ARG A 200 -17.64 -30.27 -15.36
N LEU A 201 -17.80 -29.31 -14.44
CA LEU A 201 -17.95 -27.89 -14.77
C LEU A 201 -16.71 -27.33 -15.47
N PHE A 202 -15.52 -27.71 -14.99
CA PHE A 202 -14.24 -27.36 -15.61
C PHE A 202 -14.13 -27.92 -17.03
N ILE A 203 -14.45 -29.20 -17.22
CA ILE A 203 -14.40 -29.84 -18.53
C ILE A 203 -15.37 -29.16 -19.51
N SER A 204 -16.62 -28.93 -19.10
CA SER A 204 -17.64 -28.32 -19.96
C SER A 204 -17.35 -26.87 -20.32
N THR A 205 -16.67 -26.14 -19.44
CA THR A 205 -16.41 -24.71 -19.60
C THR A 205 -15.08 -24.44 -20.31
N VAL A 206 -14.02 -25.14 -19.91
CA VAL A 206 -12.64 -24.84 -20.34
C VAL A 206 -12.16 -25.86 -21.34
N VAL A 207 -12.14 -27.14 -20.96
CA VAL A 207 -11.52 -28.18 -21.81
C VAL A 207 -12.24 -28.35 -23.13
N ARG A 208 -13.57 -28.25 -23.13
CA ARG A 208 -14.40 -28.26 -24.34
C ARG A 208 -13.94 -27.22 -25.37
N LEU A 209 -13.45 -26.06 -24.93
CA LEU A 209 -13.10 -24.94 -25.80
C LEU A 209 -11.60 -24.90 -26.14
N HIS A 210 -10.75 -25.27 -25.18
CA HIS A 210 -9.31 -24.98 -25.24
C HIS A 210 -8.41 -26.21 -25.11
N GLY A 211 -8.99 -27.38 -24.87
CA GLY A 211 -8.25 -28.59 -24.57
C GLY A 211 -7.77 -28.67 -23.12
N ILE A 212 -7.03 -29.73 -22.81
CA ILE A 212 -6.54 -30.00 -21.45
C ILE A 212 -5.29 -29.14 -21.19
N PRO A 213 -5.28 -28.32 -20.12
CA PRO A 213 -4.09 -27.58 -19.74
C PRO A 213 -3.00 -28.53 -19.21
N ALA A 214 -1.74 -28.15 -19.41
CA ALA A 214 -0.59 -28.88 -18.87
C ALA A 214 -0.42 -28.65 -17.35
N ALA A 215 -0.89 -27.52 -16.83
CA ALA A 215 -0.88 -27.22 -15.40
C ALA A 215 -2.10 -26.42 -14.99
N ILE A 216 -2.70 -26.78 -13.85
CA ILE A 216 -3.74 -26.02 -13.18
C ILE A 216 -3.21 -25.61 -11.81
N ILE A 217 -3.24 -24.31 -11.56
CA ILE A 217 -2.83 -23.73 -10.29
C ILE A 217 -4.10 -23.32 -9.56
N SER A 218 -4.28 -23.83 -8.36
CA SER A 218 -5.44 -23.51 -7.53
C SER A 218 -4.97 -23.28 -6.09
N ASP A 219 -5.70 -22.47 -5.35
CA ASP A 219 -5.50 -22.31 -3.93
C ASP A 219 -5.95 -23.56 -3.17
N ARG A 220 -5.46 -23.74 -1.93
CA ARG A 220 -5.61 -24.96 -1.13
C ARG A 220 -7.04 -25.13 -0.57
N ASP A 221 -8.06 -24.96 -1.39
CA ASP A 221 -9.42 -25.36 -1.05
C ASP A 221 -9.47 -26.91 -1.06
N PRO A 222 -10.00 -27.56 0.00
CA PRO A 222 -10.27 -29.00 0.03
C PRO A 222 -11.01 -29.55 -1.20
N LYS A 223 -11.75 -28.69 -1.93
CA LYS A 223 -12.42 -29.03 -3.20
C LYS A 223 -11.45 -29.39 -4.32
N PHE A 224 -10.20 -28.94 -4.26
CA PHE A 224 -9.14 -29.20 -5.24
C PHE A 224 -8.12 -30.25 -4.76
N THR A 225 -8.58 -31.16 -3.92
CA THR A 225 -7.80 -32.31 -3.43
C THR A 225 -7.53 -33.33 -4.54
N SER A 226 -6.65 -34.30 -4.26
CA SER A 226 -6.32 -35.46 -5.12
C SER A 226 -7.55 -36.13 -5.75
N LYS A 227 -8.71 -36.13 -5.08
CA LYS A 227 -9.96 -36.69 -5.60
C LYS A 227 -10.50 -35.96 -6.84
N PHE A 228 -10.44 -34.62 -6.87
CA PHE A 228 -10.79 -33.84 -8.07
C PHE A 228 -9.96 -34.28 -9.28
N TRP A 229 -8.65 -34.49 -9.05
CA TRP A 229 -7.72 -34.92 -10.08
C TRP A 229 -8.02 -36.34 -10.55
N GLN A 230 -8.16 -37.29 -9.63
CA GLN A 230 -8.53 -38.67 -9.95
C GLN A 230 -9.84 -38.73 -10.74
N ASP A 231 -10.86 -37.97 -10.35
CA ASP A 231 -12.15 -37.93 -11.05
C ASP A 231 -12.01 -37.30 -12.45
N THR A 232 -11.18 -36.27 -12.59
CA THR A 232 -10.88 -35.64 -13.89
C THR A 232 -10.16 -36.62 -14.81
N TRP A 233 -9.07 -37.24 -14.35
CA TRP A 233 -8.26 -38.17 -15.14
C TRP A 233 -9.00 -39.47 -15.46
N ALA A 234 -9.81 -39.98 -14.54
CA ALA A 234 -10.68 -41.13 -14.79
C ALA A 234 -11.67 -40.84 -15.94
N ARG A 235 -12.22 -39.62 -16.01
CA ARG A 235 -13.12 -39.20 -17.11
C ARG A 235 -12.41 -39.07 -18.46
N TYR A 236 -11.09 -38.88 -18.46
CA TYR A 236 -10.25 -38.87 -19.68
C TYR A 236 -9.69 -40.25 -20.04
N GLY A 237 -9.97 -41.30 -19.24
CA GLY A 237 -9.46 -42.65 -19.49
C GLY A 237 -7.96 -42.81 -19.18
N THR A 238 -7.37 -41.90 -18.39
CA THR A 238 -5.95 -41.91 -18.02
C THR A 238 -5.78 -42.26 -16.53
N ARG A 239 -4.78 -43.09 -16.19
CA ARG A 239 -4.46 -43.50 -14.80
C ARG A 239 -3.37 -42.62 -14.16
N LEU A 240 -3.56 -41.30 -14.17
CA LEU A 240 -2.69 -40.33 -13.48
C LEU A 240 -3.42 -39.71 -12.28
#